data_AF-A0A973ITA3-F1
#
_entry.id   AF-A0A973ITA3-F1
#
_cell.length_a   1.000
_cell.length_b   1.000
_cell.length_c   1.000
_cell.angle_alpha   90.00
_cell.angle_beta   90.00
_cell.angle_gamma   90.00
#
_symmetry.space_group_name_H-M   'P 1'
#
loop_
_entity.id
_entity.type
_entity.pdbx_description
1 polymer ?
#
loop_
_entity_poly.entity_id
_entity_poly.type
_entity_poly.pdbx_seq_one_letter_code
_entity_poly.pdbx_strand_id
1 'polypeptide(L)'
;MSQKAGYKSVPLTFNRKAVIASASVTKEENTFHAFAIIEILPLQIKHDNFSDVSSGNEIKCKFLYLFMRKKEKEIKNDSLIREILDKSDVCRLGLVDNDEAYIVPVNYACDGEVIYIHSAPAGRKIELIKRNNHASFEIEYSSEIIKSDIPCRWTTRYRSVMGRGTIIIENDPESKKKGLDLIMHKYGAGKDLRYNEADLSKMIILKLKIESITGKQSGKWE
;
A
#
# COMPACT_ATOMS: atom_id res chain seq x y z
N MET A 1 -57.36 25.40 -9.96
CA MET A 1 -57.07 24.19 -9.16
C MET A 1 -55.56 24.01 -9.09
N SER A 2 -54.92 24.44 -8.00
CA SER A 2 -53.48 24.28 -7.78
C SER A 2 -53.30 23.23 -6.69
N GLN A 3 -52.86 22.02 -7.05
CA GLN A 3 -52.47 21.00 -6.08
C GLN A 3 -51.08 21.36 -5.54
N LYS A 4 -51.01 21.71 -4.25
CA LYS A 4 -49.75 21.79 -3.52
C LYS A 4 -49.27 20.36 -3.25
N ALA A 5 -48.18 19.94 -3.90
CA ALA A 5 -47.48 18.72 -3.54
C ALA A 5 -46.68 18.98 -2.24
N GLY A 6 -47.12 18.35 -1.14
CA GLY A 6 -46.42 18.39 0.14
C GLY A 6 -45.20 17.47 0.15
N TYR A 7 -44.10 17.95 0.70
CA TYR A 7 -42.92 17.13 0.99
C TYR A 7 -43.03 16.55 2.40
N LYS A 8 -42.95 15.22 2.54
CA LYS A 8 -42.73 14.55 3.83
C LYS A 8 -41.26 14.14 3.92
N SER A 9 -40.56 14.65 4.92
CA SER A 9 -39.24 14.16 5.31
C SER A 9 -39.37 12.92 6.20
N VAL A 10 -38.68 11.84 5.87
CA VAL A 10 -38.52 10.66 6.73
C VAL A 10 -37.06 10.62 7.19
N PRO A 11 -36.76 10.45 8.48
CA PRO A 11 -35.38 10.32 8.94
C PRO A 11 -34.85 8.92 8.61
N LEU A 12 -33.71 8.83 7.95
CA LEU A 12 -33.02 7.57 7.71
C LEU A 12 -31.79 7.46 8.60
N THR A 13 -31.79 6.45 9.46
CA THR A 13 -30.66 5.97 10.25
C THR A 13 -29.64 5.28 9.33
N PHE A 14 -28.38 5.66 9.45
CA PHE A 14 -27.29 5.17 8.60
C PHE A 14 -26.83 3.76 9.01
N ASN A 15 -26.75 2.86 8.03
CA ASN A 15 -25.90 1.67 8.13
C ASN A 15 -25.09 1.49 6.83
N ARG A 16 -23.84 1.05 6.99
CA ARG A 16 -22.74 1.11 6.01
C ARG A 16 -22.98 0.26 4.75
N LYS A 17 -22.36 0.72 3.64
CA LYS A 17 -22.24 0.14 2.27
C LYS A 17 -23.37 0.50 1.28
N ALA A 18 -23.26 1.70 0.69
CA ALA A 18 -23.48 1.98 -0.73
C ALA A 18 -23.36 3.50 -0.93
N VAL A 19 -22.59 3.94 -1.92
CA VAL A 19 -22.75 5.31 -2.45
C VAL A 19 -23.97 5.25 -3.35
N ILE A 20 -25.11 5.77 -2.88
CA ILE A 20 -26.29 5.99 -3.73
C ILE A 20 -26.11 7.38 -4.35
N ALA A 21 -25.95 7.43 -5.67
CA ALA A 21 -26.23 8.63 -6.43
C ALA A 21 -27.75 8.72 -6.60
N SER A 22 -28.40 9.70 -5.98
CA SER A 22 -29.79 10.04 -6.29
C SER A 22 -29.82 10.98 -7.49
N ALA A 23 -30.47 10.57 -8.58
CA ALA A 23 -30.83 11.47 -9.67
C ALA A 23 -32.34 11.77 -9.58
N SER A 24 -32.69 13.06 -9.46
CA SER A 24 -34.06 13.53 -9.63
C SER A 24 -34.21 14.09 -11.04
N VAL A 25 -35.09 13.49 -11.84
CA VAL A 25 -35.42 13.95 -13.19
C VAL A 25 -36.67 14.81 -13.12
N THR A 26 -36.58 16.08 -13.52
CA THR A 26 -37.75 16.90 -13.84
C THR A 26 -37.91 16.93 -15.35
N LYS A 27 -39.11 16.53 -15.83
CA LYS A 27 -39.52 16.81 -17.20
C LYS A 27 -39.86 18.29 -17.27
N GLU A 28 -38.96 19.10 -17.80
CA GLU A 28 -39.27 20.20 -18.72
C GLU A 28 -37.99 21.01 -19.01
N GLU A 29 -37.75 21.20 -20.31
CA GLU A 29 -36.82 22.13 -20.96
C GLU A 29 -35.36 21.70 -21.21
N ASN A 30 -35.03 21.70 -22.51
CA ASN A 30 -33.79 21.31 -23.16
C ASN A 30 -32.59 22.20 -22.79
N THR A 31 -31.90 21.90 -21.69
CA THR A 31 -30.52 22.39 -21.50
C THR A 31 -29.62 21.26 -20.96
N PHE A 32 -28.73 20.77 -21.80
CA PHE A 32 -27.70 19.80 -21.42
C PHE A 32 -26.49 20.53 -20.85
N HIS A 33 -26.34 20.56 -19.53
CA HIS A 33 -25.04 20.78 -18.91
C HIS A 33 -24.32 19.43 -18.83
N ALA A 34 -23.38 19.20 -19.75
CA ALA A 34 -22.48 18.06 -19.71
C ALA A 34 -21.51 18.23 -18.51
N PHE A 35 -21.85 17.63 -17.38
CA PHE A 35 -20.84 17.31 -16.36
C PHE A 35 -20.19 15.99 -16.73
N ALA A 36 -18.89 16.03 -17.00
CA ALA A 36 -18.08 14.87 -17.34
C ALA A 36 -18.16 13.82 -16.23
N ILE A 37 -18.86 12.71 -16.52
CA ILE A 37 -18.73 11.46 -15.77
C ILE A 37 -17.36 10.91 -16.15
N ILE A 38 -16.41 11.00 -15.22
CA ILE A 38 -15.16 10.24 -15.30
C ILE A 38 -15.58 8.76 -15.21
N GLU A 39 -15.52 8.06 -16.34
CA GLU A 39 -15.59 6.60 -16.40
C GLU A 39 -14.56 6.03 -15.42
N ILE A 40 -15.06 5.47 -14.32
CA ILE A 40 -14.32 4.47 -13.55
C ILE A 40 -14.27 3.25 -14.48
N LEU A 41 -13.18 3.14 -15.24
CA LEU A 41 -12.83 1.92 -15.97
C LEU A 41 -12.98 0.72 -15.00
N PRO A 42 -13.66 -0.35 -15.41
CA PRO A 42 -13.87 -1.50 -14.55
C PRO A 42 -12.52 -2.08 -14.15
N LEU A 43 -12.32 -2.27 -12.84
CA LEU A 43 -11.28 -3.10 -12.26
C LEU A 43 -11.26 -4.46 -12.98
N GLN A 44 -10.37 -4.62 -13.97
CA GLN A 44 -10.10 -5.93 -14.55
C GLN A 44 -9.22 -6.70 -13.57
N ILE A 45 -9.87 -7.52 -12.74
CA ILE A 45 -9.23 -8.53 -11.91
C ILE A 45 -8.73 -9.62 -12.86
N LYS A 46 -7.41 -9.79 -12.97
CA LYS A 46 -6.82 -10.95 -13.63
C LYS A 46 -6.49 -12.02 -12.59
N HIS A 47 -7.03 -13.21 -12.78
CA HIS A 47 -6.61 -14.42 -12.11
C HIS A 47 -5.95 -15.32 -13.16
N ASP A 48 -4.64 -15.53 -13.06
CA ASP A 48 -3.98 -16.56 -13.84
C ASP A 48 -4.02 -17.88 -13.05
N ASN A 49 -4.62 -18.91 -13.66
CA ASN A 49 -4.59 -20.29 -13.20
C ASN A 49 -3.52 -21.03 -14.02
N PHE A 50 -2.63 -21.77 -13.36
CA PHE A 50 -1.80 -22.76 -14.04
C PHE A 50 -1.72 -24.05 -13.22
N SER A 51 -1.88 -25.18 -13.91
CA SER A 51 -1.99 -26.53 -13.34
C SER A 51 -0.63 -27.17 -13.04
N ASP A 52 -0.64 -27.87 -11.91
CA ASP A 52 0.37 -28.73 -11.28
C ASP A 52 0.85 -29.89 -12.16
N VAL A 53 2.14 -30.25 -12.08
CA VAL A 53 2.57 -31.66 -11.90
C VAL A 53 3.93 -31.72 -11.17
N SER A 54 3.88 -32.19 -9.92
CA SER A 54 4.91 -32.99 -9.22
C SER A 54 6.14 -32.29 -8.60
N SER A 55 6.22 -32.42 -7.27
CA SER A 55 7.39 -32.32 -6.36
C SER A 55 7.93 -30.92 -6.00
N GLY A 56 7.94 -30.62 -4.69
CA GLY A 56 8.74 -29.53 -4.09
C GLY A 56 7.95 -28.29 -3.68
N ASN A 57 7.76 -28.11 -2.37
CA ASN A 57 7.09 -26.95 -1.79
C ASN A 57 7.78 -25.63 -2.17
N GLU A 58 7.11 -24.80 -2.95
CA GLU A 58 7.41 -23.38 -3.12
C GLU A 58 6.21 -22.58 -2.62
N ILE A 59 6.44 -21.77 -1.58
CA ILE A 59 5.40 -20.90 -0.99
C ILE A 59 5.15 -19.74 -1.99
N LYS A 60 4.15 -19.90 -2.86
CA LYS A 60 3.74 -18.87 -3.81
C LYS A 60 3.12 -17.68 -3.07
N CYS A 61 3.83 -16.55 -3.03
CA CYS A 61 3.26 -15.26 -2.63
C CYS A 61 2.37 -14.73 -3.77
N LYS A 62 1.12 -14.38 -3.48
CA LYS A 62 0.12 -13.89 -4.43
C LYS A 62 -0.24 -12.45 -4.08
N PHE A 63 0.48 -11.50 -4.66
CA PHE A 63 0.12 -10.09 -4.57
C PHE A 63 -1.05 -9.73 -5.50
N LEU A 64 -1.94 -8.83 -5.04
CA LEU A 64 -2.90 -8.16 -5.92
C LEU A 64 -2.24 -6.93 -6.55
N TYR A 65 -2.40 -6.71 -7.85
CA TYR A 65 -1.78 -5.58 -8.56
C TYR A 65 -2.78 -4.42 -8.74
N LEU A 66 -2.34 -3.19 -8.43
CA LEU A 66 -3.12 -1.95 -8.67
C LEU A 66 -2.94 -1.46 -10.11
N PHE A 67 -3.96 -0.79 -10.67
CA PHE A 67 -3.93 -0.27 -12.04
C PHE A 67 -2.83 0.79 -12.23
N MET A 68 -1.86 0.52 -13.11
CA MET A 68 -0.81 1.47 -13.50
C MET A 68 -1.20 2.21 -14.79
N ARG A 69 -1.35 3.54 -14.72
CA ARG A 69 -1.69 4.38 -15.89
C ARG A 69 -0.68 4.21 -17.05
N LYS A 70 0.62 4.19 -16.71
CA LYS A 70 1.73 3.99 -17.65
C LYS A 70 2.21 2.54 -17.57
N LYS A 71 1.48 1.63 -18.23
CA LYS A 71 1.75 0.19 -18.19
C LYS A 71 3.17 -0.18 -18.65
N GLU A 72 3.76 0.62 -19.53
CA GLU A 72 5.14 0.47 -19.99
C GLU A 72 6.19 0.70 -18.89
N LYS A 73 5.81 1.40 -17.81
CA LYS A 73 6.65 1.65 -16.63
C LYS A 73 6.42 0.65 -15.51
N GLU A 74 5.44 -0.24 -15.65
CA GLU A 74 5.12 -1.26 -14.64
C GLU A 74 6.22 -2.33 -14.62
N ILE A 75 6.69 -2.67 -13.43
CA ILE A 75 7.57 -3.81 -13.22
C ILE A 75 6.69 -5.05 -13.07
N LYS A 76 6.76 -5.96 -14.04
CA LYS A 76 6.02 -7.23 -14.05
C LYS A 76 6.83 -8.43 -13.53
N ASN A 77 8.13 -8.22 -13.30
CA ASN A 77 9.02 -9.25 -12.81
C ASN A 77 9.01 -9.25 -11.29
N ASP A 78 8.44 -10.29 -10.69
CA ASP A 78 8.34 -10.44 -9.24
C ASP A 78 9.71 -10.48 -8.56
N SER A 79 10.72 -11.08 -9.19
CA SER A 79 12.10 -11.10 -8.66
C SER A 79 12.69 -9.70 -8.58
N LEU A 80 12.38 -8.81 -9.52
CA LEU A 80 12.81 -7.42 -9.47
C LEU A 80 12.05 -6.63 -8.38
N ILE A 81 10.77 -6.93 -8.15
CA ILE A 81 10.03 -6.36 -7.01
C ILE A 81 10.68 -6.79 -5.69
N ARG A 82 11.02 -8.08 -5.56
CA ARG A 82 11.72 -8.62 -4.39
C ARG A 82 13.10 -7.97 -4.22
N GLU A 83 13.85 -7.81 -5.29
CA GLU A 83 15.16 -7.14 -5.24
C GLU A 83 15.03 -5.70 -4.72
N ILE A 84 14.03 -4.94 -5.18
CA ILE A 84 13.75 -3.60 -4.67
C ILE A 84 13.43 -3.65 -3.17
N LEU A 85 12.55 -4.56 -2.74
CA LEU A 85 12.21 -4.72 -1.33
C LEU A 85 13.42 -5.11 -0.47
N ASP A 86 14.33 -5.93 -0.98
CA ASP A 86 15.49 -6.44 -0.25
C ASP A 86 16.61 -5.41 -0.16
N LYS A 87 16.88 -4.68 -1.24
CA LYS A 87 18.02 -3.75 -1.32
C LYS A 87 17.70 -2.31 -0.92
N SER A 88 16.43 -1.93 -0.77
CA SER A 88 16.08 -0.57 -0.33
C SER A 88 16.12 -0.42 1.18
N ASP A 89 16.58 0.73 1.68
CA ASP A 89 16.81 0.91 3.12
C ASP A 89 15.58 1.41 3.88
N VAL A 90 14.73 2.22 3.25
CA VAL A 90 13.65 2.94 3.94
C VAL A 90 12.30 2.62 3.32
N CYS A 91 11.35 2.27 4.17
CA CYS A 91 9.93 2.19 3.82
C CYS A 91 9.22 3.45 4.33
N ARG A 92 8.50 4.15 3.47
CA ARG A 92 7.64 5.27 3.85
C ARG A 92 6.24 4.72 4.09
N LEU A 93 5.87 4.64 5.36
CA LEU A 93 4.57 4.14 5.79
C LEU A 93 3.56 5.29 5.81
N GLY A 94 2.50 5.16 5.01
CA GLY A 94 1.37 6.07 4.96
C GLY A 94 0.19 5.56 5.81
N LEU A 95 -0.26 6.38 6.75
CA LEU A 95 -1.40 6.16 7.63
C LEU A 95 -2.40 7.30 7.46
N VAL A 96 -3.65 7.05 7.85
CA VAL A 96 -4.71 8.08 7.84
C VAL A 96 -4.81 8.70 9.23
N ASP A 97 -4.67 10.01 9.33
CA ASP A 97 -4.95 10.79 10.54
C ASP A 97 -6.13 11.72 10.27
N ASN A 98 -7.33 11.21 10.56
CA ASN A 98 -8.59 11.83 10.18
C ASN A 98 -8.69 12.03 8.65
N ASP A 99 -8.58 13.26 8.18
CA ASP A 99 -8.59 13.68 6.77
C ASP A 99 -7.18 13.96 6.21
N GLU A 100 -6.13 13.82 7.03
CA GLU A 100 -4.74 14.05 6.63
C GLU A 100 -3.98 12.74 6.37
N ALA A 101 -3.04 12.79 5.43
CA ALA A 101 -2.07 11.72 5.21
C ALA A 101 -0.89 11.89 6.18
N TYR A 102 -0.66 10.88 7.01
CA TYR A 102 0.51 10.81 7.88
C TYR A 102 1.55 9.86 7.29
N ILE A 103 2.73 10.37 6.91
CA ILE A 103 3.81 9.58 6.32
C ILE A 103 5.00 9.56 7.27
N VAL A 104 5.49 8.35 7.59
CA VAL A 104 6.64 8.16 8.47
C VAL A 104 7.66 7.21 7.82
N PRO A 105 8.94 7.59 7.71
CA PRO A 105 9.99 6.67 7.29
C PRO A 105 10.27 5.66 8.39
N VAL A 106 10.40 4.39 8.03
CA VAL A 106 10.68 3.29 8.94
C VAL A 106 11.70 2.33 8.33
N ASN A 107 12.53 1.76 9.20
CA ASN A 107 13.32 0.58 8.88
C ASN A 107 12.41 -0.64 8.84
N TYR A 108 12.69 -1.56 7.93
CA TYR A 108 11.85 -2.72 7.71
C TYR A 108 12.65 -3.92 7.22
N ALA A 109 12.03 -5.10 7.22
CA ALA A 109 12.39 -6.23 6.38
C ALA A 109 11.13 -6.84 5.75
N CYS A 110 11.28 -7.49 4.60
CA CYS A 110 10.17 -8.20 3.96
C CYS A 110 10.45 -9.70 4.00
N ASP A 111 9.48 -10.49 4.45
CA ASP A 111 9.51 -11.95 4.38
C ASP A 111 8.16 -12.43 3.81
N GLY A 112 8.21 -13.04 2.62
CA GLY A 112 7.03 -13.40 1.85
C GLY A 112 6.12 -12.20 1.54
N GLU A 113 4.92 -12.20 2.11
CA GLU A 113 3.89 -11.15 1.95
C GLU A 113 3.81 -10.22 3.15
N VAL A 114 4.79 -10.26 4.06
CA VAL A 114 4.76 -9.49 5.31
C VAL A 114 5.97 -8.56 5.38
N ILE A 115 5.68 -7.28 5.61
CA ILE A 115 6.70 -6.28 5.97
C ILE A 115 6.74 -6.19 7.50
N TYR A 116 7.91 -6.44 8.06
CA TYR A 116 8.22 -6.35 9.48
C TYR A 116 8.83 -4.99 9.77
N ILE A 117 8.31 -4.25 10.74
CA ILE A 117 8.76 -2.91 11.11
C ILE A 117 9.04 -2.86 12.61
N HIS A 118 10.23 -2.40 12.99
CA HIS A 118 10.57 -2.15 14.38
C HIS A 118 9.95 -0.84 14.88
N SER A 119 9.43 -0.83 16.10
CA SER A 119 8.74 0.34 16.62
C SER A 119 8.74 0.41 18.15
N ALA A 120 8.75 1.63 18.70
CA ALA A 120 8.31 1.88 20.07
C ALA A 120 6.81 1.55 20.26
N PRO A 121 6.36 1.13 21.46
CA PRO A 121 4.99 0.70 21.73
C PRO A 121 3.96 1.85 21.76
N ALA A 122 4.42 3.10 21.66
CA ALA A 122 3.60 4.29 21.76
C ALA A 122 3.98 5.35 20.72
N GLY A 123 3.18 6.41 20.64
CA GLY A 123 3.36 7.55 19.74
C GLY A 123 2.31 7.59 18.62
N ARG A 124 2.31 8.69 17.85
CA ARG A 124 1.27 9.00 16.85
C ARG A 124 0.98 7.83 15.91
N LYS A 125 2.01 7.23 15.31
CA LYS A 125 1.86 6.06 14.40
C LYS A 125 1.10 4.90 15.03
N ILE A 126 1.33 4.61 16.31
CA ILE A 126 0.69 3.48 17.00
C ILE A 126 -0.76 3.81 17.30
N GLU A 127 -1.05 5.03 17.72
CA GLU A 127 -2.42 5.48 17.95
C GLU A 127 -3.24 5.49 16.64
N LEU A 128 -2.64 5.88 15.51
CA LEU A 128 -3.28 5.78 14.20
C LEU A 128 -3.56 4.32 13.81
N ILE A 129 -2.57 3.43 13.95
CA ILE A 129 -2.75 2.00 13.65
C ILE A 129 -3.86 1.36 14.50
N LYS A 130 -3.96 1.72 15.78
CA LYS A 130 -5.04 1.25 16.68
C LYS A 130 -6.43 1.71 16.23
N ARG A 131 -6.53 2.92 15.66
CA ARG A 131 -7.80 3.48 15.16
C ARG A 131 -8.17 2.92 13.78
N ASN A 132 -7.19 2.81 12.89
CA ASN A 132 -7.33 2.29 11.55
C ASN A 132 -6.00 1.63 11.14
N ASN A 133 -6.01 0.31 11.03
CA ASN A 133 -4.82 -0.47 10.73
C ASN A 133 -4.54 -0.64 9.24
N HIS A 134 -5.33 -0.03 8.36
CA HIS A 134 -5.00 0.03 6.94
C HIS A 134 -3.85 1.01 6.72
N ALA A 135 -2.85 0.56 5.96
CA ALA A 135 -1.69 1.37 5.64
C ALA A 135 -1.31 1.23 4.16
N SER A 136 -0.76 2.30 3.60
CA SER A 136 -0.04 2.27 2.34
C SER A 136 1.45 2.31 2.62
N PHE A 137 2.27 1.82 1.69
CA PHE A 137 3.72 1.92 1.79
C PHE A 137 4.33 2.28 0.44
N GLU A 138 5.46 2.97 0.51
CA GLU A 138 6.32 3.30 -0.62
C GLU A 138 7.77 2.98 -0.27
N ILE A 139 8.48 2.34 -1.20
CA ILE A 139 9.87 1.95 -1.07
C ILE A 139 10.57 2.36 -2.36
N GLU A 140 11.51 3.30 -2.24
CA GLU A 140 12.34 3.77 -3.35
C GLU A 140 13.70 3.07 -3.29
N TYR A 141 14.09 2.42 -4.38
CA TYR A 141 15.37 1.71 -4.47
C TYR A 141 16.52 2.63 -4.82
N SER A 142 16.36 3.38 -5.91
CA SER A 142 17.35 4.33 -6.41
C SER A 142 16.64 5.34 -7.27
N SER A 143 17.04 6.60 -7.15
CA SER A 143 16.57 7.70 -7.96
C SER A 143 17.74 8.58 -8.39
N GLU A 144 17.77 8.97 -9.66
CA GLU A 144 18.80 9.81 -10.24
C GLU A 144 18.18 10.78 -11.24
N ILE A 145 18.51 12.08 -11.11
CA ILE A 145 18.11 13.11 -12.06
C ILE A 145 19.05 13.06 -13.27
N ILE A 146 18.51 12.68 -14.42
CA ILE A 146 19.20 12.69 -15.70
C ILE A 146 19.03 14.08 -16.32
N LYS A 147 20.13 14.81 -16.44
CA LYS A 147 20.18 16.19 -16.94
C LYS A 147 20.24 16.22 -18.47
N SER A 148 19.77 17.33 -19.04
CA SER A 148 19.87 17.64 -20.47
C SER A 148 20.06 19.14 -20.68
N ASP A 149 20.70 19.53 -21.78
CA ASP A 149 20.81 20.95 -22.16
C ASP A 149 19.46 21.57 -22.55
N ILE A 150 18.45 20.73 -22.80
CA ILE A 150 17.08 21.15 -23.06
C ILE A 150 16.25 20.96 -21.78
N PRO A 151 15.68 22.03 -21.18
CA PRO A 151 14.98 21.95 -19.90
C PRO A 151 13.91 20.85 -19.83
N CYS A 152 13.08 20.72 -20.87
CA CYS A 152 12.00 19.73 -20.92
C CYS A 152 12.47 18.28 -21.17
N ARG A 153 13.77 18.04 -21.33
CA ARG A 153 14.36 16.69 -21.50
C ARG A 153 15.01 16.16 -20.22
N TRP A 154 14.98 16.92 -19.13
CA TRP A 154 15.33 16.40 -17.82
C TRP A 154 14.36 15.29 -17.45
N THR A 155 14.89 14.22 -16.88
CA THR A 155 14.09 13.07 -16.46
C THR A 155 14.69 12.46 -15.21
N THR A 156 13.99 11.49 -14.63
CA THR A 156 14.46 10.74 -13.48
C THR A 156 14.50 9.27 -13.83
N ARG A 157 15.68 8.65 -13.63
CA ARG A 157 15.80 7.20 -13.56
C ARG A 157 15.45 6.79 -12.14
N TYR A 158 14.46 5.92 -11.99
CA TYR A 158 14.11 5.38 -10.67
C TYR A 158 13.47 4.00 -10.76
N ARG A 159 13.54 3.28 -9.64
CA ARG A 159 12.78 2.07 -9.35
C ARG A 159 12.13 2.23 -7.98
N SER A 160 10.85 1.93 -7.90
CA SER A 160 10.08 2.00 -6.66
C SER A 160 9.06 0.87 -6.59
N VAL A 161 8.66 0.56 -5.36
CA VAL A 161 7.55 -0.33 -5.06
C VAL A 161 6.56 0.42 -4.19
N MET A 162 5.28 0.27 -4.49
CA MET A 162 4.18 0.81 -3.69
C MET A 162 3.14 -0.25 -3.45
N GLY A 163 2.50 -0.20 -2.29
CA GLY A 163 1.44 -1.12 -1.96
C GLY A 163 0.56 -0.62 -0.83
N ARG A 164 -0.37 -1.48 -0.45
CA ARG A 164 -1.22 -1.30 0.73
C ARG A 164 -1.47 -2.63 1.41
N GLY A 165 -1.84 -2.56 2.67
CA GLY A 165 -2.09 -3.72 3.49
C GLY A 165 -2.70 -3.36 4.83
N THR A 166 -2.72 -4.35 5.71
CA THR A 166 -3.21 -4.22 7.09
C THR A 166 -2.09 -4.50 8.07
N ILE A 167 -2.00 -3.70 9.12
CA ILE A 167 -0.99 -3.81 10.17
C ILE A 167 -1.54 -4.58 11.37
N ILE A 168 -0.72 -5.49 11.89
CA ILE A 168 -0.92 -6.16 13.17
C ILE A 168 0.23 -5.74 14.10
N ILE A 169 -0.13 -5.31 15.31
CA ILE A 169 0.85 -5.02 16.37
C ILE A 169 1.20 -6.35 17.03
N GLU A 170 2.46 -6.78 16.91
CA GLU A 170 2.97 -8.00 17.49
C GLU A 170 3.67 -7.74 18.82
N ASN A 171 3.22 -8.44 19.85
CA ASN A 171 3.70 -8.34 21.22
C ASN A 171 4.29 -9.65 21.74
N ASP A 172 4.04 -10.78 21.07
CA ASP A 172 4.60 -12.07 21.43
C ASP A 172 6.15 -12.03 21.38
N PRO A 173 6.86 -12.44 22.44
CA PRO A 173 8.31 -12.37 22.50
C PRO A 173 9.02 -13.11 21.36
N GLU A 174 8.57 -14.32 20.99
CA GLU A 174 9.20 -15.12 19.93
C GLU A 174 9.00 -14.46 18.57
N SER A 175 7.78 -14.00 18.29
CA SER A 175 7.43 -13.28 17.06
C SER A 175 8.17 -11.95 16.94
N LYS A 176 8.38 -11.24 18.05
CA LYS A 176 9.19 -10.03 18.10
C LYS A 176 10.65 -10.31 17.78
N LYS A 177 11.21 -11.37 18.36
CA LYS A 177 12.58 -11.80 18.07
C LYS A 177 12.73 -12.13 16.59
N LYS A 178 11.85 -12.95 16.02
CA LYS A 178 11.86 -13.30 14.58
C LYS A 178 11.80 -12.04 13.70
N GLY A 179 10.88 -11.13 13.98
CA GLY A 179 10.75 -9.89 13.21
C GLY A 179 11.98 -9.00 13.30
N LEU A 180 12.59 -8.90 14.48
CA LEU A 180 13.82 -8.14 14.68
C LEU A 180 15.00 -8.80 13.98
N ASP A 181 15.13 -10.13 14.02
CA ASP A 181 16.18 -10.87 13.30
C ASP A 181 16.15 -10.57 11.80
N LEU A 182 14.96 -10.62 11.19
CA LEU A 182 14.78 -10.27 9.76
C LEU A 182 15.26 -8.85 9.44
N ILE A 183 14.87 -7.88 10.29
CA ILE A 183 15.28 -6.47 10.15
C ILE A 183 16.81 -6.37 10.27
N MET A 184 17.40 -6.93 11.32
CA MET A 184 18.83 -6.85 11.58
C MET A 184 19.65 -7.51 10.46
N HIS A 185 19.25 -8.69 9.97
CA HIS A 185 19.93 -9.36 8.87
C HIS A 185 19.88 -8.55 7.57
N LYS A 186 18.73 -7.93 7.26
CA LYS A 186 18.63 -7.05 6.09
C LYS A 186 19.62 -5.89 6.14
N TYR A 187 19.87 -5.33 7.33
CA TYR A 187 20.85 -4.26 7.53
C TYR A 187 22.27 -4.77 7.85
N GLY A 188 22.57 -6.03 7.56
CA GLY A 188 23.94 -6.56 7.58
C GLY A 188 24.40 -7.16 8.91
N ALA A 189 23.51 -7.40 9.87
CA ALA A 189 23.86 -8.09 11.09
C ALA A 189 24.14 -9.59 10.84
N GLY A 190 25.14 -10.14 11.54
CA GLY A 190 25.52 -11.55 11.47
C GLY A 190 24.45 -12.52 11.99
N LYS A 191 24.71 -13.84 11.89
CA LYS A 191 23.72 -14.90 12.19
C LYS A 191 23.36 -15.06 13.67
N ASP A 192 24.32 -14.84 14.58
CA ASP A 192 24.15 -15.10 16.01
C ASP A 192 23.67 -13.85 16.76
N LEU A 193 22.40 -13.50 16.57
CA LEU A 193 21.79 -12.37 17.27
C LEU A 193 21.27 -12.79 18.65
N ARG A 194 21.67 -12.02 19.66
CA ARG A 194 21.24 -12.20 21.06
C ARG A 194 20.62 -10.90 21.55
N TYR A 195 19.41 -11.00 22.05
CA TYR A 195 18.71 -9.88 22.67
C TYR A 195 18.43 -10.22 24.12
N ASN A 196 18.57 -9.25 25.00
CA ASN A 196 18.06 -9.39 26.37
C ASN A 196 16.54 -9.11 26.38
N GLU A 197 15.84 -9.73 27.31
CA GLU A 197 14.37 -9.61 27.42
C GLU A 197 13.92 -8.18 27.76
N ALA A 198 14.73 -7.45 28.53
CA ALA A 198 14.41 -6.08 28.93
C ALA A 198 14.31 -5.14 27.73
N ASP A 199 15.18 -5.27 26.73
CA ASP A 199 15.17 -4.44 25.53
C ASP A 199 14.07 -4.89 24.56
N LEU A 200 13.85 -6.21 24.44
CA LEU A 200 12.70 -6.72 23.70
C LEU A 200 11.39 -6.18 24.31
N SER A 201 11.25 -6.11 25.63
CA SER A 201 10.03 -5.64 26.29
C SER A 201 9.66 -4.18 25.98
N LYS A 202 10.65 -3.35 25.63
CA LYS A 202 10.48 -1.91 25.35
C LYS A 202 10.08 -1.60 23.91
N MET A 203 10.00 -2.60 23.04
CA MET A 203 9.69 -2.43 21.63
C MET A 203 8.56 -3.35 21.18
N ILE A 204 8.05 -3.12 19.98
CA ILE A 204 7.07 -3.96 19.31
C ILE A 204 7.50 -4.16 17.86
N ILE A 205 7.00 -5.22 17.25
CA ILE A 205 7.09 -5.44 15.81
C ILE A 205 5.73 -5.17 15.20
N LEU A 206 5.69 -4.39 14.13
CA LEU A 206 4.50 -4.26 13.30
C LEU A 206 4.64 -5.23 12.14
N LYS A 207 3.62 -6.06 11.92
CA LYS A 207 3.50 -6.94 10.75
C LYS A 207 2.50 -6.30 9.79
N LEU A 208 2.98 -5.72 8.70
CA LEU A 208 2.12 -5.24 7.61
C LEU A 208 1.94 -6.39 6.62
N LYS A 209 0.74 -6.96 6.59
CA LYS A 209 0.34 -7.96 5.60
C LYS A 209 0.01 -7.25 4.29
N ILE A 210 0.80 -7.49 3.26
CA ILE A 210 0.63 -6.87 1.96
C ILE A 210 -0.64 -7.43 1.30
N GLU A 211 -1.58 -6.55 0.96
CA GLU A 211 -2.79 -6.92 0.23
C GLU A 211 -2.64 -6.64 -1.27
N SER A 212 -1.89 -5.59 -1.62
CA SER A 212 -1.57 -5.29 -3.01
C SER A 212 -0.22 -4.61 -3.13
N ILE A 213 0.50 -4.91 -4.20
CA ILE A 213 1.81 -4.32 -4.50
C ILE A 213 1.91 -4.00 -5.98
N THR A 214 2.69 -2.98 -6.32
CA THR A 214 3.05 -2.63 -7.69
C THR A 214 4.48 -2.13 -7.72
N GLY A 215 5.24 -2.53 -8.73
CA GLY A 215 6.55 -1.95 -9.00
C GLY A 215 6.49 -0.98 -10.17
N LYS A 216 7.30 0.07 -10.13
CA LYS A 216 7.42 1.05 -11.21
C LYS A 216 8.87 1.38 -11.48
N GLN A 217 9.22 1.48 -12.76
CA GLN A 217 10.53 1.95 -13.19
C GLN A 217 10.44 3.06 -14.24
N SER A 218 11.44 3.94 -14.23
CA SER A 218 11.66 4.98 -15.22
C SER A 218 13.14 5.07 -15.53
N GLY A 219 13.49 5.52 -16.75
CA GLY A 219 14.86 5.53 -17.24
C GLY A 219 15.29 4.19 -17.84
N LYS A 220 16.52 4.15 -18.39
CA LYS A 220 17.14 2.93 -18.89
C LYS A 220 17.84 2.21 -17.74
N TRP A 221 17.50 0.95 -17.56
CA TRP A 221 18.14 0.02 -16.64
C TRP A 221 18.79 -1.05 -17.51
N GLU A 222 20.13 -1.08 -17.49
CA GLU A 222 20.94 -2.07 -18.21
C GLU A 222 20.72 -3.48 -17.64
#